data_AF-A0A0N0T5C2-F1
#
_entry.id   AF-A0A0N0T5C2-F1
#
_cell.length_a   1.000
_cell.length_b   1.000
_cell.length_c   1.000
_cell.angle_alpha   90.00
_cell.angle_beta   90.00
_cell.angle_gamma   90.00
#
_symmetry.space_group_name_H-M   'P 1'
#
loop_
_entity.id
_entity.type
_entity.pdbx_description
1 polymer ?
#
loop_
_entity_poly.entity_id
_entity_poly.type
_entity_poly.pdbx_seq_one_letter_code
_entity_poly.pdbx_strand_id
1 'polypeptide(L)' 'MAGETTITVVGNLTADPELRFTQSGAAVASFTV' A
#
# COMPACT_ATOMS: atom_id res chain seq x y z
N MET A 1 -12.74 -12.37 3.22
CA MET A 1 -12.79 -13.30 2.06
C MET A 1 -14.18 -13.51 1.47
N ALA A 2 -15.07 -12.51 1.52
CA ALA A 2 -16.28 -12.44 0.69
C ALA A 2 -16.44 -10.99 0.23
N GLY A 3 -16.43 -10.76 -1.09
CA GLY A 3 -16.49 -9.41 -1.68
C GLY A 3 -15.14 -8.70 -1.89
N GLU A 4 -14.01 -9.38 -1.68
CA GLU A 4 -12.69 -8.83 -1.98
C GLU A 4 -12.39 -8.92 -3.49
N THR A 5 -12.13 -7.79 -4.14
CA THR A 5 -11.68 -7.74 -5.53
C THR A 5 -10.15 -7.76 -5.56
N THR A 6 -9.57 -8.93 -5.71
CA THR A 6 -8.11 -9.06 -5.87
C THR A 6 -7.68 -8.53 -7.24
N ILE A 7 -6.71 -7.62 -7.25
CA ILE A 7 -6.13 -7.04 -8.47
C ILE A 7 -4.63 -7.36 -8.55
N THR A 8 -4.08 -7.37 -9.76
CA THR A 8 -2.64 -7.50 -10.02
C THR A 8 -2.16 -6.25 -10.75
N VAL A 9 -1.08 -5.64 -10.25
CA VAL A 9 -0.47 -4.43 -10.82
C VAL A 9 1.01 -4.71 -11.07
N VAL A 10 1.52 -4.31 -12.24
CA VAL A 10 2.94 -4.37 -12.60
C VAL A 10 3.35 -2.99 -13.11
N GLY A 11 4.42 -2.43 -12.57
CA GLY A 11 4.95 -1.12 -12.94
C GLY A 11 6.17 -0.74 -12.10
N ASN A 12 6.67 0.48 -12.29
CA ASN A 12 7.83 0.99 -11.57
C ASN A 12 7.37 2.00 -10.51
N LEU A 13 8.04 2.01 -9.36
CA LEU A 13 7.80 3.06 -8.38
C LEU A 13 8.25 4.41 -8.96
N THR A 14 7.37 5.40 -8.91
CA THR A 14 7.68 6.75 -9.43
C THR A 14 8.36 7.64 -8.39
N ALA A 15 8.35 7.25 -7.12
CA ALA A 15 9.00 7.90 -6.00
C ALA A 15 9.23 6.90 -4.85
N ASP A 16 9.98 7.33 -3.82
CA ASP A 16 10.17 6.56 -2.60
C ASP A 16 8.85 6.39 -1.82
N PRO A 17 8.55 5.20 -1.24
CA PRO A 17 7.36 4.98 -0.42
C PRO A 17 7.36 5.81 0.87
N GLU A 18 6.20 6.34 1.24
CA GLU A 18 5.99 7.02 2.53
C GLU A 18 5.55 6.00 3.59
N LEU A 19 6.26 5.95 4.73
CA LEU A 19 5.92 5.09 5.86
C LEU A 19 5.24 5.90 6.98
N ARG A 20 4.07 5.43 7.42
CA ARG A 20 3.30 6.01 8.52
C ARG A 20 2.86 4.94 9.52
N PHE A 21 2.47 5.37 10.71
CA PHE A 21 1.91 4.51 11.76
C PHE A 21 0.48 4.93 12.10
N THR A 22 -0.42 3.95 12.24
CA THR A 22 -1.77 4.19 12.76
C THR A 22 -1.72 4.53 14.25
N GLN A 23 -2.82 5.03 14.82
CA GLN A 23 -2.93 5.23 16.27
C GLN A 23 -2.77 3.92 17.06
N SER A 24 -3.11 2.78 16.48
CA SER A 24 -2.89 1.45 17.06
C SER A 24 -1.44 0.94 16.90
N GLY A 25 -0.55 1.73 16.28
CA GLY A 25 0.86 1.39 16.09
C GLY A 25 1.15 0.50 14.87
N ALA A 26 0.18 0.26 13.99
CA ALA A 26 0.39 -0.54 12.79
C ALA A 26 1.10 0.30 11.70
N ALA A 27 2.13 -0.27 11.07
CA ALA A 27 2.84 0.37 9.96
C ALA A 27 2.03 0.29 8.66
N VAL A 28 1.95 1.40 7.92
CA VAL A 28 1.28 1.53 6.62
C VAL A 28 2.21 2.24 5.64
N ALA A 29 2.44 1.62 4.48
CA ALA A 29 3.22 2.19 3.40
C ALA A 29 2.29 2.71 2.29
N SER A 30 2.53 3.93 1.81
CA SER A 30 1.87 4.49 0.62
C SER A 30 2.91 4.66 -0.50
N PHE A 31 2.58 4.21 -1.71
CA PHE A 31 3.46 4.29 -2.86
C PHE A 31 2.66 4.49 -4.15
N THR A 32 3.32 5.00 -5.18
CA THR A 32 2.79 5.19 -6.52
C THR A 32 3.54 4.31 -7.51
N VAL A 33 2.79 3.52 -8.28
CA VAL A 33 3.27 2.57 -9.31
C VAL A 33 2.82 3.06 -10.68
#